data_AF-A0A366I1Q5-F1
#
_entry.id   AF-A0A366I1Q5-F1
#
_cell.length_a   1.000
_cell.length_b   1.000
_cell.length_c   1.000
_cell.angle_alpha   90.00
_cell.angle_beta   90.00
_cell.angle_gamma   90.00
#
_symmetry.space_group_name_H-M   'P 1'
#
loop_
_entity.id
_entity.type
_entity.pdbx_description
1 polymer ?
#
loop_
_entity_poly.entity_id
_entity_poly.type
_entity_poly.pdbx_seq_one_letter_code
_entity_poly.pdbx_strand_id
1 'polypeptide(L)'
;MIEYLSRNEGKNNKVAFVFSCPGAAEEKNNRLVSGTTGKNLNKIICILRQDFSCEHIFDSENRYDYRITNASMKVHYKSKDGRSEPTKKEITALENIQRLTEDLKEYKIIITFGNNAKFAVNQCKDKFENPKIIDVRHLGLQSLNQIKTDIDGKEISNPNNDKNTGNLNTLRRLKVVAKEIYVRINDDLWRRNI
;
A
#
# COMPACT_ATOMS: atom_id res chain seq x y z
N MET A 1 16.99 8.76 21.62
CA MET A 1 15.86 7.91 21.16
C MET A 1 15.53 8.31 19.74
N ILE A 2 15.50 7.37 18.80
CA ILE A 2 14.93 7.65 17.47
C ILE A 2 13.41 7.63 17.69
N GLU A 3 12.77 8.79 17.63
CA GLU A 3 11.30 8.88 17.64
C GLU A 3 10.78 8.27 16.32
N TYR A 4 10.42 6.99 16.39
CA TYR A 4 9.66 6.38 15.31
C TYR A 4 8.22 6.88 15.38
N LEU A 5 7.64 7.13 14.21
CA LEU A 5 6.21 7.38 14.10
C LEU A 5 5.42 6.24 14.73
N SER A 6 4.27 6.57 15.32
CA SER A 6 3.37 5.60 15.92
C SER A 6 3.08 4.42 14.98
N ARG A 7 3.24 3.18 15.48
CA ARG A 7 2.84 1.97 14.76
C ARG A 7 1.32 1.95 14.64
N ASN A 8 0.81 1.55 13.48
CA ASN A 8 -0.62 1.37 13.27
C ASN A 8 -0.96 -0.12 13.24
N GLU A 9 -1.50 -0.63 14.36
CA GLU A 9 -1.71 -2.06 14.56
C GLU A 9 -2.96 -2.60 13.86
N GLY A 10 -3.95 -1.76 13.58
CA GLY A 10 -5.25 -2.21 13.08
C GLY A 10 -6.12 -2.80 14.19
N LYS A 11 -7.31 -3.29 13.81
CA LYS A 11 -8.30 -3.92 14.71
C LYS A 11 -8.34 -5.45 14.57
N ASN A 12 -7.79 -5.99 13.49
CA ASN A 12 -7.73 -7.42 13.22
C ASN A 12 -6.49 -7.77 12.38
N ASN A 13 -6.22 -9.06 12.22
CA ASN A 13 -5.08 -9.60 11.48
C ASN A 13 -5.45 -10.10 10.06
N LYS A 14 -6.50 -9.58 9.43
CA LYS A 14 -6.90 -10.03 8.08
C LYS A 14 -6.00 -9.45 6.99
N VAL A 15 -5.82 -8.12 6.99
CA VAL A 15 -5.12 -7.40 5.92
C VAL A 15 -4.07 -6.46 6.50
N ALA A 16 -2.86 -6.53 5.94
CA ALA A 16 -1.79 -5.58 6.18
C ALA A 16 -1.38 -4.85 4.91
N PHE A 17 -1.19 -3.54 5.03
CA PHE A 17 -0.66 -2.68 3.98
C PHE A 17 0.79 -2.30 4.28
N VAL A 18 1.69 -2.58 3.34
CA VAL A 18 3.13 -2.30 3.47
C VAL A 18 3.53 -1.25 2.45
N PHE A 19 4.10 -0.16 2.95
CA PHE A 19 4.64 0.95 2.16
C PHE A 19 6.16 1.03 2.32
N SER A 20 6.79 2.01 1.68
CA SER A 20 8.25 2.12 1.67
C SER A 20 8.81 2.79 2.94
N CYS A 21 8.50 4.06 3.14
CA CYS A 21 8.91 4.84 4.30
C CYS A 21 7.94 6.00 4.53
N PRO A 22 7.94 6.61 5.73
CA PRO A 22 7.18 7.83 5.95
C PRO A 22 7.81 9.03 5.22
N GLY A 23 6.99 9.99 4.82
CA GLY A 23 7.41 11.26 4.23
C GLY A 23 7.07 12.46 5.11
N ALA A 24 7.10 13.65 4.51
CA ALA A 24 6.89 14.92 5.22
C ALA A 24 5.50 15.03 5.87
N ALA A 25 4.46 14.48 5.23
CA ALA A 25 3.10 14.51 5.79
C ALA A 25 3.00 13.61 7.03
N GLU A 26 3.62 12.44 6.97
CA GLU A 26 3.64 11.48 8.07
C GLU A 26 4.41 12.01 9.28
N GLU A 27 5.54 12.68 9.05
CA GLU A 27 6.30 13.37 10.08
C GLU A 27 5.48 14.48 10.74
N LYS A 28 4.88 15.37 9.95
CA LYS A 28 4.07 16.49 10.46
C LYS A 28 2.88 16.01 11.31
N ASN A 29 2.22 14.93 10.89
CA ASN A 29 1.00 14.44 11.54
C ASN A 29 1.26 13.34 12.58
N ASN A 30 2.53 12.99 12.82
CA ASN A 30 2.95 11.86 13.65
C ASN A 30 2.17 10.54 13.36
N ARG A 31 1.88 10.28 12.07
CA ARG A 31 0.99 9.17 11.66
C ARG A 31 1.31 8.66 10.28
N LEU A 32 1.49 7.34 10.17
CA LEU A 32 1.77 6.66 8.91
C LEU A 32 0.66 6.87 7.87
N VAL A 33 1.06 7.05 6.62
CA VAL A 33 0.15 7.10 5.47
C VAL A 33 -0.97 8.15 5.67
N SER A 34 -0.58 9.33 6.17
CA SER A 34 -1.47 10.47 6.42
C SER A 34 -1.54 11.45 5.24
N GLY A 35 -0.64 11.33 4.26
CA GLY A 35 -0.63 12.14 3.04
C GLY A 35 -1.56 11.66 1.93
N THR A 36 -1.25 12.05 0.70
CA THR A 36 -2.00 11.68 -0.53
C THR A 36 -2.08 10.17 -0.73
N THR A 37 -1.00 9.44 -0.41
CA THR A 37 -0.96 7.97 -0.43
C THR A 37 -2.10 7.37 0.41
N GLY A 38 -2.38 7.92 1.59
CA GLY A 38 -3.47 7.45 2.46
C GLY A 38 -4.86 7.79 1.96
N LYS A 39 -5.03 8.95 1.31
CA LYS A 39 -6.29 9.28 0.63
C LYS A 39 -6.57 8.29 -0.51
N ASN A 40 -5.53 7.89 -1.24
CA ASN A 40 -5.64 6.90 -2.31
C ASN A 40 -5.89 5.49 -1.76
N LEU A 41 -5.28 5.11 -0.64
CA LEU A 41 -5.56 3.84 0.04
C LEU A 41 -7.03 3.75 0.48
N ASN A 42 -7.58 4.80 1.11
CA ASN A 42 -9.01 4.84 1.47
C ASN A 42 -9.90 4.60 0.23
N LYS A 43 -9.61 5.26 -0.89
CA LYS A 43 -10.38 5.07 -2.13
C LYS A 43 -10.29 3.64 -2.65
N ILE A 44 -9.11 3.01 -2.62
CA ILE A 44 -8.94 1.60 -3.01
C ILE A 44 -9.77 0.68 -2.12
N ILE A 45 -9.75 0.89 -0.79
CA ILE A 45 -10.56 0.10 0.15
C ILE A 45 -12.04 0.24 -0.19
N CYS A 46 -12.54 1.47 -0.43
CA CYS A 46 -13.93 1.70 -0.83
C CYS A 46 -14.27 0.98 -2.14
N ILE A 47 -13.42 1.08 -3.18
CA ILE A 47 -13.63 0.41 -4.47
C ILE A 47 -13.65 -1.12 -4.28
N LEU A 48 -12.70 -1.68 -3.53
CA LEU A 48 -12.67 -3.13 -3.27
C LEU A 48 -13.92 -3.62 -2.55
N ARG A 49 -14.38 -2.87 -1.54
CA ARG A 49 -15.61 -3.18 -0.79
C ARG A 49 -16.85 -3.07 -1.68
N GLN A 50 -17.01 -1.96 -2.40
CA GLN A 50 -18.28 -1.61 -3.04
C GLN A 50 -18.36 -2.11 -4.49
N ASP A 51 -17.31 -1.91 -5.28
CA ASP A 51 -17.32 -2.24 -6.72
C ASP A 51 -16.93 -3.71 -6.97
N PHE A 52 -16.14 -4.32 -6.08
CA PHE A 52 -15.64 -5.70 -6.21
C PHE A 52 -16.12 -6.65 -5.11
N SER A 53 -17.10 -6.24 -4.29
CA SER A 53 -17.75 -7.06 -3.24
C SER A 53 -16.77 -7.79 -2.30
N CYS A 54 -15.68 -7.11 -1.93
CA CYS A 54 -14.66 -7.63 -1.02
C CYS A 54 -14.84 -7.17 0.43
N GLU A 55 -16.04 -6.78 0.85
CA GLU A 55 -16.34 -6.33 2.21
C GLU A 55 -16.10 -7.39 3.30
N HIS A 56 -16.11 -8.68 2.94
CA HIS A 56 -15.76 -9.78 3.84
C HIS A 56 -14.25 -9.84 4.15
N ILE A 57 -13.40 -9.36 3.22
CA ILE A 57 -11.94 -9.25 3.38
C ILE A 57 -11.56 -7.90 3.97
N PHE A 58 -12.05 -6.84 3.33
CA PHE A 58 -11.88 -5.46 3.75
C PHE A 58 -13.10 -5.06 4.57
N ASP A 59 -13.13 -5.39 5.86
CA ASP A 59 -14.31 -5.23 6.72
C ASP A 59 -14.54 -3.82 7.29
N SER A 60 -13.59 -2.90 7.12
CA SER A 60 -13.72 -1.48 7.48
C SER A 60 -13.47 -0.53 6.32
N GLU A 61 -14.14 0.62 6.31
CA GLU A 61 -13.85 1.73 5.38
C GLU A 61 -12.67 2.60 5.86
N ASN A 62 -12.33 2.51 7.15
CA ASN A 62 -11.22 3.26 7.72
C ASN A 62 -9.92 2.49 7.54
N ARG A 63 -8.98 3.02 6.74
CA ARG A 63 -7.66 2.38 6.52
C ARG A 63 -6.90 2.05 7.81
N TYR A 64 -7.12 2.81 8.88
CA TYR A 64 -6.41 2.61 10.14
C TYR A 64 -6.97 1.47 10.99
N ASP A 65 -8.10 0.90 10.60
CA ASP A 65 -8.60 -0.35 11.18
C ASP A 65 -7.85 -1.58 10.65
N TYR A 66 -7.01 -1.41 9.63
CA TYR A 66 -6.08 -2.44 9.12
C TYR A 66 -4.67 -2.15 9.59
N ARG A 67 -3.78 -3.13 9.49
CA ARG A 67 -2.35 -2.90 9.72
C ARG A 67 -1.79 -2.00 8.63
N ILE A 68 -1.04 -0.97 9.05
CA ILE A 68 -0.26 -0.12 8.14
C ILE A 68 1.15 -0.09 8.67
N THR A 69 2.11 -0.43 7.81
CA THR A 69 3.53 -0.41 8.15
C THR A 69 4.38 0.02 6.95
N ASN A 70 5.66 0.27 7.21
CA ASN A 70 6.65 0.62 6.20
C ASN A 70 7.81 -0.37 6.19
N ALA A 71 8.52 -0.47 5.07
CA ALA A 71 9.79 -1.16 4.95
C ALA A 71 10.88 -0.55 5.85
N SER A 72 10.90 0.78 5.97
CA SER A 72 11.74 1.53 6.90
C SER A 72 10.92 2.54 7.68
N MET A 73 11.19 2.70 8.98
CA MET A 73 10.53 3.73 9.80
C MET A 73 11.25 5.09 9.74
N LYS A 74 12.41 5.16 9.09
CA LYS A 74 13.13 6.41 8.90
C LYS A 74 12.40 7.27 7.86
N VAL A 75 12.16 8.53 8.22
CA VAL A 75 11.48 9.50 7.35
C VAL A 75 12.40 9.91 6.18
N HIS A 76 11.89 9.85 4.96
CA HIS A 76 12.57 10.35 3.76
C HIS A 76 11.67 11.29 2.96
N TYR A 77 12.19 12.48 2.63
CA TYR A 77 11.61 13.38 1.64
C TYR A 77 12.68 14.36 1.14
N LYS A 78 12.56 14.79 -0.12
CA LYS A 78 13.63 15.48 -0.85
C LYS A 78 14.24 16.67 -0.11
N SER A 79 13.42 17.50 0.54
CA SER A 79 13.91 18.68 1.27
C SER A 79 14.58 18.37 2.62
N LYS A 80 14.51 17.12 3.11
CA LYS A 80 15.18 16.69 4.34
C LYS A 80 16.54 16.08 4.07
N ASP A 81 16.61 15.14 3.13
CA ASP A 81 17.83 14.35 2.90
C ASP A 81 18.11 14.07 1.41
N GLY A 82 17.47 14.81 0.50
CA GLY A 82 17.64 14.65 -0.95
C GLY A 82 16.98 13.41 -1.53
N ARG A 83 16.40 12.53 -0.70
CA ARG A 83 15.82 11.24 -1.10
C ARG A 83 14.33 11.21 -0.81
N SER A 84 13.61 10.35 -1.51
CA SER A 84 12.19 10.09 -1.27
C SER A 84 11.92 8.64 -0.86
N GLU A 85 12.98 7.83 -0.79
CA GLU A 85 12.91 6.38 -0.63
C GLU A 85 14.13 5.92 0.20
N PRO A 86 13.98 4.89 1.05
CA PRO A 86 15.07 4.30 1.79
C PRO A 86 15.98 3.50 0.87
N THR A 87 17.23 3.34 1.26
CA THR A 87 18.16 2.41 0.61
C THR A 87 17.84 0.96 0.97
N LYS A 88 18.30 0.02 0.15
CA LYS A 88 18.23 -1.41 0.51
C LYS A 88 18.88 -1.71 1.85
N LYS A 89 20.02 -1.07 2.17
CA LYS A 89 20.70 -1.23 3.47
C LYS A 89 19.83 -0.76 4.65
N GLU A 90 19.13 0.37 4.49
CA GLU A 90 18.16 0.86 5.50
C GLU A 90 17.00 -0.13 5.67
N ILE A 91 16.47 -0.69 4.57
CA ILE A 91 15.40 -1.69 4.60
C ILE A 91 15.86 -2.98 5.30
N THR A 92 17.05 -3.48 4.97
CA THR A 92 17.59 -4.74 5.52
C THR A 92 18.25 -4.57 6.88
N ALA A 93 18.18 -3.39 7.50
CA ALA A 93 18.64 -3.21 8.87
C ALA A 93 17.90 -4.17 9.80
N LEU A 94 18.62 -4.79 10.74
CA LEU A 94 18.11 -5.84 11.61
C LEU A 94 16.80 -5.41 12.32
N GLU A 95 16.79 -4.20 12.86
CA GLU A 95 15.64 -3.57 13.51
C GLU A 95 14.40 -3.47 12.60
N ASN A 96 14.59 -3.11 11.32
CA ASN A 96 13.49 -3.00 10.36
C ASN A 96 12.95 -4.38 9.99
N ILE A 97 13.82 -5.36 9.76
CA ILE A 97 13.41 -6.73 9.42
C ILE A 97 12.70 -7.40 10.60
N GLN A 98 13.23 -7.26 11.83
CA GLN A 98 12.60 -7.81 13.03
C GLN A 98 11.22 -7.18 13.26
N ARG A 99 11.13 -5.84 13.25
CA ARG A 99 9.85 -5.13 13.37
C ARG A 99 8.88 -5.55 12.27
N LEU A 100 9.31 -5.54 11.01
CA LEU A 100 8.44 -5.90 9.89
C LEU A 100 7.97 -7.36 9.95
N THR A 101 8.80 -8.26 10.47
CA THR A 101 8.39 -9.64 10.73
C THR A 101 7.25 -9.67 11.75
N GLU A 102 7.45 -9.05 12.91
CA GLU A 102 6.43 -9.00 13.97
C GLU A 102 5.14 -8.29 13.53
N ASP A 103 5.27 -7.24 12.72
CA ASP A 103 4.15 -6.50 12.14
C ASP A 103 3.25 -7.36 11.24
N LEU A 104 3.79 -8.43 10.64
CA LEU A 104 3.16 -9.13 9.52
C LEU A 104 2.95 -10.63 9.72
N LYS A 105 3.64 -11.27 10.67
CA LYS A 105 3.70 -12.75 10.78
C LYS A 105 2.34 -13.44 10.89
N GLU A 106 1.35 -12.77 11.49
CA GLU A 106 -0.01 -13.31 11.72
C GLU A 106 -1.04 -12.84 10.68
N TYR A 107 -0.63 -12.05 9.68
CA TYR A 107 -1.57 -11.45 8.73
C TYR A 107 -1.87 -12.37 7.56
N LYS A 108 -3.17 -12.60 7.28
CA LYS A 108 -3.59 -13.51 6.21
C LYS A 108 -3.31 -12.97 4.81
N ILE A 109 -3.47 -11.66 4.61
CA ILE A 109 -3.24 -10.97 3.35
C ILE A 109 -2.27 -9.81 3.59
N ILE A 110 -1.18 -9.76 2.83
CA ILE A 110 -0.18 -8.71 2.88
C ILE A 110 -0.13 -8.04 1.50
N ILE A 111 -0.48 -6.76 1.43
CA ILE A 111 -0.46 -5.99 0.19
C ILE A 111 0.72 -5.02 0.24
N THR A 112 1.64 -5.17 -0.72
CA THR A 112 2.83 -4.31 -0.83
C THR A 112 2.62 -3.25 -1.91
N PHE A 113 2.98 -2.01 -1.61
CA PHE A 113 2.88 -0.89 -2.55
C PHE A 113 4.26 -0.41 -2.97
N GLY A 114 4.70 -0.85 -4.16
CA GLY A 114 5.99 -0.47 -4.75
C GLY A 114 7.14 -1.42 -4.42
N ASN A 115 8.26 -1.23 -5.12
CA ASN A 115 9.38 -2.19 -5.12
C ASN A 115 10.08 -2.32 -3.76
N ASN A 116 10.18 -1.23 -2.98
CA ASN A 116 10.81 -1.26 -1.67
C ASN A 116 9.98 -2.04 -0.64
N ALA A 117 8.65 -1.85 -0.64
CA ALA A 117 7.74 -2.63 0.19
C ALA A 117 7.81 -4.12 -0.15
N LYS A 118 7.72 -4.46 -1.45
CA LYS A 118 7.92 -5.82 -1.96
C LYS A 118 9.26 -6.41 -1.53
N PHE A 119 10.35 -5.66 -1.71
CA PHE A 119 11.68 -6.11 -1.36
C PHE A 119 11.79 -6.43 0.14
N ALA A 120 11.26 -5.56 1.01
CA ALA A 120 11.27 -5.75 2.45
C ALA A 120 10.49 -6.99 2.89
N VAL A 121 9.26 -7.17 2.38
CA VAL A 121 8.42 -8.34 2.69
C VAL A 121 9.11 -9.64 2.23
N ASN A 122 9.79 -9.63 1.09
CA ASN A 122 10.57 -10.79 0.64
C ASN A 122 11.74 -11.17 1.58
N GLN A 123 12.26 -10.25 2.40
CA GLN A 123 13.32 -10.56 3.36
C GLN A 123 12.83 -11.30 4.61
N CYS A 124 11.53 -11.25 4.90
CA CYS A 124 10.94 -11.88 6.08
C CYS A 124 9.86 -12.92 5.77
N LYS A 125 9.58 -13.18 4.48
CA LYS A 125 8.48 -14.06 4.05
C LYS A 125 8.54 -15.49 4.62
N ASP A 126 9.74 -16.02 4.85
CA ASP A 126 9.94 -17.38 5.36
C ASP A 126 9.52 -17.53 6.84
N LYS A 127 9.25 -16.40 7.51
CA LYS A 127 8.81 -16.34 8.91
C LYS A 127 7.30 -16.16 9.07
N PHE A 128 6.57 -16.06 7.97
CA PHE A 128 5.13 -15.83 8.00
C PHE A 128 4.35 -17.15 7.94
N GLU A 129 3.14 -17.15 8.51
CA GLU A 129 2.24 -18.31 8.49
C GLU A 129 1.49 -18.43 7.15
N ASN A 130 2.24 -18.62 6.06
CA ASN A 130 1.73 -18.78 4.68
C ASN A 130 0.71 -17.70 4.24
N PRO A 131 1.08 -16.41 4.27
CA PRO A 131 0.18 -15.33 3.91
C PRO A 131 0.02 -15.23 2.39
N LYS A 132 -1.12 -14.70 1.98
CA LYS A 132 -1.32 -14.24 0.60
C LYS A 132 -0.63 -12.89 0.39
N ILE A 133 0.51 -12.89 -0.30
CA ILE A 133 1.26 -11.67 -0.62
C ILE A 133 0.85 -11.14 -2.00
N ILE A 134 0.40 -9.89 -2.04
CA ILE A 134 -0.06 -9.21 -3.26
C ILE A 134 0.81 -7.98 -3.48
N ASP A 135 1.63 -8.02 -4.52
CA ASP A 135 2.45 -6.88 -4.91
C ASP A 135 1.72 -6.01 -5.93
N VAL A 136 1.62 -4.71 -5.63
CA VAL A 136 1.07 -3.71 -6.56
C VAL A 136 1.98 -2.49 -6.62
N ARG A 137 1.70 -1.62 -7.60
CA ARG A 137 2.40 -0.35 -7.76
C ARG A 137 2.19 0.58 -6.57
N HIS A 138 3.10 1.55 -6.42
CA HIS A 138 2.99 2.56 -5.39
C HIS A 138 1.76 3.47 -5.60
N LEU A 139 1.11 3.93 -4.52
CA LEU A 139 -0.10 4.77 -4.61
C LEU A 139 0.18 6.28 -4.73
N GLY A 140 1.44 6.67 -4.86
CA GLY A 140 1.83 8.04 -5.16
C GLY A 140 1.47 8.44 -6.60
N LEU A 141 1.16 9.72 -6.81
CA LEU A 141 0.72 10.25 -8.11
C LEU A 141 1.71 9.94 -9.26
N GLN A 142 3.02 9.97 -8.98
CA GLN A 142 4.05 9.65 -9.97
C GLN A 142 3.89 8.22 -10.52
N SER A 143 3.57 7.25 -9.66
CA SER A 143 3.36 5.87 -10.08
C SER A 143 1.98 5.69 -10.70
N LEU A 144 0.92 6.29 -10.14
CA LEU A 144 -0.42 6.19 -10.70
C LEU A 144 -0.50 6.77 -12.13
N ASN A 145 0.16 7.89 -12.41
CA ASN A 145 0.14 8.54 -13.73
C ASN A 145 0.78 7.73 -14.86
N GLN A 146 1.46 6.63 -14.54
CA GLN A 146 1.96 5.66 -15.52
C GLN A 146 0.84 4.73 -16.04
N ILE A 147 -0.32 4.64 -15.36
CA ILE A 147 -1.50 3.94 -15.88
C ILE A 147 -2.16 4.83 -16.93
N LYS A 148 -2.15 4.36 -18.18
CA LYS A 148 -2.65 5.07 -19.36
C LYS A 148 -4.04 4.65 -19.80
N THR A 149 -4.53 3.51 -19.34
CA THR A 149 -5.87 2.99 -19.67
C THR A 149 -6.64 2.65 -18.40
N ASP A 150 -7.95 2.81 -18.43
CA ASP A 150 -8.83 2.40 -17.33
C ASP A 150 -9.21 0.91 -17.41
N ILE A 151 -10.11 0.47 -16.52
CA ILE A 151 -10.53 -0.93 -16.41
C ILE A 151 -11.30 -1.45 -17.63
N ASP A 152 -11.84 -0.54 -18.44
CA ASP A 152 -12.61 -0.82 -19.67
C ASP A 152 -11.73 -0.67 -20.92
N GLY A 153 -10.42 -0.41 -20.75
CA GLY A 153 -9.47 -0.21 -21.83
C GLY A 153 -9.49 1.19 -22.45
N LYS A 154 -10.23 2.16 -21.89
CA LYS A 154 -10.29 3.52 -22.41
C LYS A 154 -9.07 4.32 -21.95
N GLU A 155 -8.54 5.16 -22.83
CA GLU A 155 -7.39 6.00 -22.52
C GLU A 155 -7.72 7.04 -21.42
N ILE A 156 -6.81 7.18 -20.47
CA ILE A 156 -6.85 8.19 -19.41
C ILE A 156 -5.99 9.37 -19.84
N SER A 157 -6.64 10.33 -20.50
CA SER A 157 -6.00 11.54 -21.03
C SER A 157 -5.32 12.37 -19.93
N ASN A 158 -4.38 13.21 -20.34
CA ASN A 158 -3.82 14.22 -19.44
C ASN A 158 -4.88 15.29 -19.17
N PRO A 159 -5.15 15.65 -17.91
CA PRO A 159 -6.04 16.76 -17.61
C PRO A 159 -5.35 18.05 -18.09
N ASN A 160 -6.04 18.86 -18.91
CA ASN A 160 -5.59 20.21 -19.31
C ASN A 160 -5.66 21.18 -18.10
N ASN A 161 -4.96 20.85 -17.00
CA ASN A 161 -5.04 21.51 -15.70
C ASN A 161 -6.42 21.54 -15.03
N ASP A 162 -7.42 20.85 -15.58
CA ASP A 162 -8.74 20.73 -14.95
C ASP A 162 -8.70 19.77 -13.75
N LYS A 163 -9.01 20.31 -12.57
CA LYS A 163 -8.93 19.57 -11.29
C LYS A 163 -9.95 18.45 -11.21
N ASN A 164 -11.15 18.65 -11.76
CA ASN A 164 -12.22 17.64 -11.73
C ASN A 164 -11.84 16.43 -12.59
N THR A 165 -11.34 16.68 -13.80
CA THR A 165 -10.77 15.69 -14.70
C THR A 165 -9.59 14.99 -14.05
N GLY A 166 -8.69 15.72 -13.37
CA GLY A 166 -7.56 15.13 -12.64
C GLY A 166 -7.99 14.17 -11.51
N ASN A 167 -9.03 14.55 -10.74
CA ASN A 167 -9.60 13.71 -9.69
C ASN A 167 -10.26 12.45 -10.26
N LEU A 168 -11.04 12.60 -11.34
CA LEU A 168 -11.69 11.48 -12.04
C LEU A 168 -10.65 10.52 -12.63
N ASN A 169 -9.59 11.04 -13.26
CA ASN A 169 -8.51 10.24 -13.80
C ASN A 169 -7.75 9.49 -12.72
N THR A 170 -7.51 10.12 -11.57
CA THR A 170 -6.94 9.44 -10.40
C THR A 170 -7.85 8.30 -9.94
N LEU A 171 -9.17 8.52 -9.88
CA LEU A 171 -10.13 7.49 -9.51
C LEU A 171 -10.10 6.31 -10.49
N ARG A 172 -10.10 6.57 -11.81
CA ARG A 172 -9.97 5.54 -12.85
C ARG A 172 -8.71 4.69 -12.67
N ARG A 173 -7.57 5.33 -12.39
CA ARG A 173 -6.29 4.63 -12.12
C ARG A 173 -6.36 3.79 -10.85
N LEU A 174 -7.00 4.28 -9.80
CA LEU A 174 -7.20 3.52 -8.56
C LEU A 174 -8.12 2.31 -8.77
N LYS A 175 -9.14 2.40 -9.65
CA LYS A 175 -9.96 1.25 -10.03
C LYS A 175 -9.14 0.15 -10.73
N VAL A 176 -8.16 0.53 -11.56
CA VAL A 176 -7.21 -0.43 -12.16
C VAL A 176 -6.40 -1.15 -11.08
N VAL A 177 -5.83 -0.41 -10.14
CA VAL A 177 -5.07 -1.01 -9.02
C VAL A 177 -5.97 -1.89 -8.13
N ALA A 178 -7.20 -1.48 -7.87
CA ALA A 178 -8.16 -2.29 -7.13
C ALA A 178 -8.51 -3.59 -7.88
N LYS A 179 -8.76 -3.52 -9.19
CA LYS A 179 -8.98 -4.70 -10.04
C LYS A 179 -7.80 -5.67 -9.99
N GLU A 180 -6.57 -5.16 -10.03
CA GLU A 180 -5.34 -5.94 -9.87
C GLU A 180 -5.28 -6.67 -8.51
N ILE A 181 -5.65 -6.00 -7.42
CA ILE A 181 -5.71 -6.60 -6.08
C ILE A 181 -6.80 -7.69 -6.07
N TYR A 182 -8.00 -7.37 -6.56
CA TYR A 182 -9.14 -8.28 -6.62
C TYR A 182 -8.80 -9.57 -7.37
N VAL A 183 -8.24 -9.48 -8.58
CA VAL A 183 -7.86 -10.66 -9.37
C VAL A 183 -6.86 -11.50 -8.58
N ARG A 184 -5.82 -10.89 -8.01
CA ARG A 184 -4.81 -11.63 -7.24
C ARG A 184 -5.38 -12.28 -6.00
N ILE A 185 -6.32 -11.65 -5.28
CA ILE A 185 -7.03 -12.28 -4.16
C ILE A 185 -7.72 -13.58 -4.62
N ASN A 186 -8.43 -13.51 -5.75
CA ASN A 186 -9.29 -14.60 -6.25
C ASN A 186 -8.56 -15.64 -7.11
N ASP A 187 -7.34 -15.38 -7.59
CA ASP A 187 -6.57 -16.34 -8.42
C ASP A 187 -6.24 -17.66 -7.68
N ASP A 188 -6.31 -17.71 -6.34
CA ASP A 188 -6.19 -18.99 -5.60
C ASP A 188 -7.51 -19.78 -5.58
N LEU A 189 -8.66 -19.15 -5.82
CA LEU A 189 -9.95 -19.84 -5.90
C LEU A 189 -10.09 -20.59 -7.23
N TRP A 190 -9.44 -20.11 -8.31
CA TRP A 190 -9.42 -20.83 -9.58
C TRP A 190 -8.56 -22.10 -9.54
N ARG A 191 -7.46 -22.10 -8.78
CA ARG A 191 -6.57 -23.28 -8.65
C ARG A 191 -7.10 -24.37 -7.70
N ARG A 192 -8.16 -24.10 -6.93
CA ARG A 192 -8.78 -25.08 -6.01
C ARG A 192 -9.96 -25.84 -6.63
N ASN A 193 -10.34 -25.50 -7.87
CA ASN A 193 -11.45 -26.13 -8.59
C ASN A 193 -10.97 -26.94 -9.82
N ILE A 194 -9.71 -27.40 -9.82
CA ILE A 194 -9.15 -28.31 -10.83
C ILE A 194 -8.54 -29.50 -10.10
#